data_AF-A0A2E8CRG8-F1
#
_entry.id   AF-A0A2E8CRG8-F1
#
_cell.length_a   1.000
_cell.length_b   1.000
_cell.length_c   1.000
_cell.angle_alpha   90.00
_cell.angle_beta   90.00
_cell.angle_gamma   90.00
#
_symmetry.space_group_name_H-M   'P 1'
#
loop_
_entity.id
_entity.type
_entity.pdbx_description
1 polymer ?
#
loop_
_entity_poly.entity_id
_entity_poly.type
_entity_poly.pdbx_seq_one_letter_code
_entity_poly.pdbx_strand_id
1 'polypeptide(L)' 'MIIASYICFALSLVSILGSIAIWNIKKGEDAEEKAHAERFGIFVGLWAPTFLGIAIFLILISQSS' A
#
# COMPACT_ATOMS: atom_id res chain seq x y z
N MET A 1 18.65 10.51 -3.37
CA MET A 1 17.69 10.53 -2.24
C MET A 1 16.26 10.85 -2.69
N ILE A 2 16.06 11.84 -3.56
CA ILE A 2 14.74 12.20 -4.11
C ILE A 2 14.05 11.06 -4.90
N ILE A 3 14.79 10.32 -5.73
CA ILE A 3 14.25 9.22 -6.56
C ILE A 3 13.62 8.11 -5.68
N ALA A 4 14.26 7.76 -4.56
CA ALA A 4 13.75 6.74 -3.64
C ALA A 4 12.44 7.16 -2.96
N SER A 5 12.26 8.47 -2.70
CA SER A 5 11.02 8.98 -2.12
C SER A 5 9.86 8.93 -3.12
N TYR A 6 10.09 9.28 -4.39
CA TYR A 6 9.07 9.12 -5.44
C TYR A 6 8.65 7.66 -5.64
N ILE A 7 9.60 6.72 -5.55
CA ILE A 7 9.31 5.29 -5.61
C ILE A 7 8.44 4.86 -4.41
N CYS A 8 8.78 5.27 -3.18
CA CYS A 8 7.98 4.98 -1.99
C CYS A 8 6.57 5.61 -2.06
N PHE A 9 6.46 6.81 -2.62
CA PHE A 9 5.18 7.46 -2.83
C PHE A 9 4.32 6.68 -3.85
N ALA A 10 4.89 6.27 -4.98
CA ALA A 10 4.20 5.43 -5.95
C ALA A 10 3.78 4.07 -5.36
N LEU A 11 4.64 3.44 -4.56
CA LEU A 11 4.33 2.20 -3.82
C LEU A 11 3.14 2.37 -2.87
N SER A 12 3.00 3.53 -2.22
CA SER A 12 1.83 3.79 -1.36
C SER A 12 0.52 3.80 -2.15
N LEU A 13 0.50 4.41 -3.34
CA LEU A 13 -0.65 4.43 -4.23
C LEU A 13 -0.95 3.04 -4.81
N VAL A 14 0.09 2.31 -5.21
CA VAL A 14 -0.02 0.92 -5.68
C VAL A 14 -0.58 0.02 -4.59
N SER A 15 -0.24 0.26 -3.31
CA SER A 15 -0.78 -0.51 -2.19
C SER A 15 -2.29 -0.31 -2.02
N ILE A 16 -2.78 0.92 -2.20
CA ILE A 16 -4.21 1.22 -2.17
C ILE A 16 -4.92 0.52 -3.33
N LEU A 17 -4.40 0.64 -4.55
CA LEU A 17 -4.96 -0.01 -5.73
C LEU A 17 -4.91 -1.53 -5.62
N GLY A 18 -3.83 -2.09 -5.07
CA GLY A 18 -3.67 -3.51 -4.81
C GLY A 18 -4.70 -4.05 -3.82
N SER A 19 -4.98 -3.31 -2.74
CA SER A 19 -6.03 -3.66 -1.77
C SER A 19 -7.41 -3.76 -2.44
N ILE A 20 -7.76 -2.78 -3.28
CA ILE A 20 -9.03 -2.74 -4.01
C ILE A 20 -9.09 -3.86 -5.07
N ALA A 21 -8.00 -4.12 -5.78
CA ALA A 21 -7.92 -5.19 -6.77
C ALA A 21 -8.11 -6.57 -6.14
N ILE A 22 -7.47 -6.83 -4.98
CA ILE A 22 -7.61 -8.10 -4.25
C ILE A 22 -9.05 -8.32 -3.78
N TRP A 23 -9.69 -7.27 -3.26
CA TRP A 23 -11.11 -7.33 -2.91
C TRP A 23 -12.00 -7.63 -4.12
N ASN A 24 -11.72 -7.01 -5.28
CA ASN A 24 -12.53 -7.20 -6.48
C ASN A 24 -12.34 -8.58 -7.12
N ILE A 25 -11.12 -9.12 -7.12
CA ILE A 25 -10.80 -10.45 -7.68
C ILE A 25 -11.37 -11.57 -6.81
N LYS A 26 -11.36 -11.42 -5.48
CA LYS A 26 -11.81 -12.45 -4.53
C LYS A 26 -13.22 -12.23 -3.98
N LYS A 27 -14.03 -11.36 -4.59
CA LYS A 27 -15.47 -11.20 -4.29
C LYS A 27 -16.32 -12.40 -4.76
N GLY A 28 -15.72 -13.57 -5.00
CA GLY A 28 -16.38 -14.81 -5.39
C GLY A 28 -17.38 -15.33 -4.35
N GLU A 29 -18.18 -16.31 -4.76
CA GLU A 29 -19.40 -16.78 -4.07
C GLU A 29 -19.15 -17.56 -2.77
N ASP A 30 -17.91 -17.99 -2.48
CA ASP A 30 -17.57 -18.76 -1.28
C ASP A 30 -17.22 -17.90 -0.05
N ALA A 31 -17.86 -18.20 1.09
CA ALA A 31 -17.73 -17.44 2.33
C ALA A 31 -16.32 -17.55 2.97
N GLU A 32 -15.63 -18.67 2.75
CA GLU A 32 -14.30 -18.93 3.30
C GLU A 32 -13.21 -18.16 2.54
N GLU A 33 -13.32 -18.06 1.22
CA GLU A 33 -12.40 -17.26 0.39
C GLU A 33 -12.58 -15.75 0.59
N LYS A 34 -13.80 -15.29 0.86
CA LYS A 34 -14.07 -13.89 1.21
C LYS A 34 -13.39 -13.46 2.50
N ALA A 35 -13.50 -14.26 3.57
CA ALA A 35 -12.90 -13.92 4.85
C ALA A 35 -11.36 -13.82 4.78
N HIS A 36 -10.73 -14.64 3.93
CA HIS A 36 -9.29 -14.56 3.69
C HIS A 36 -8.91 -13.35 2.84
N ALA A 37 -9.71 -13.03 1.81
CA ALA A 37 -9.51 -11.89 0.92
C ALA A 37 -9.61 -10.54 1.62
N GLU A 38 -10.60 -10.39 2.51
CA GLU A 38 -10.85 -9.17 3.27
C GLU A 38 -9.67 -8.86 4.21
N ARG A 39 -9.14 -9.88 4.89
CA ARG A 39 -7.97 -9.74 5.77
C ARG A 39 -6.71 -9.36 4.99
N PHE A 40 -6.50 -9.98 3.83
CA PHE A 40 -5.34 -9.69 2.99
C PHE A 40 -5.42 -8.30 2.34
N GLY A 41 -6.62 -7.89 1.90
CA GLY A 41 -6.88 -6.53 1.40
C GLY A 41 -6.64 -5.46 2.46
N ILE A 42 -7.06 -5.69 3.71
CA ILE A 42 -6.78 -4.78 4.84
C ILE A 42 -5.27 -4.70 5.13
N PHE A 43 -4.57 -5.84 5.09
CA PHE A 43 -3.13 -5.89 5.34
C PHE A 43 -2.33 -5.10 4.28
N VAL A 44 -2.68 -5.26 3.01
CA VAL A 44 -2.08 -4.50 1.89
C VAL A 44 -2.48 -3.02 1.93
N GLY A 45 -3.70 -2.70 2.38
CA GLY A 45 -4.11 -1.31 2.62
C GLY A 45 -3.29 -0.64 3.73
N LEU A 46 -2.92 -1.39 4.77
CA LEU A 46 -2.11 -0.89 5.90
C LEU A 46 -0.67 -0.55 5.51
N TRP A 47 -0.15 -1.07 4.40
CA TRP A 47 1.19 -0.72 3.93
C TRP A 47 1.25 0.68 3.30
N ALA A 48 0.12 1.24 2.84
CA ALA A 48 0.07 2.59 2.29
C ALA A 48 0.59 3.66 3.26
N PRO A 49 0.11 3.76 4.52
CA PRO A 49 0.65 4.72 5.49
C PRO A 49 2.12 4.45 5.84
N THR A 50 2.58 3.20 5.83
CA THR A 50 3.98 2.86 6.07
C THR A 50 4.89 3.39 4.96
N PHE A 51 4.56 3.12 3.70
CA PHE A 51 5.34 3.61 2.56
C PHE A 51 5.28 5.14 2.45
N LEU A 52 4.14 5.75 2.75
CA LEU A 52 4.01 7.20 2.79
C LEU A 52 4.90 7.82 3.88
N GLY A 53 4.93 7.24 5.07
CA GLY A 53 5.80 7.68 6.16
C GLY A 53 7.28 7.62 5.79
N ILE A 54 7.72 6.53 5.15
CA ILE A 54 9.10 6.38 4.65
C ILE A 54 9.40 7.42 3.56
N ALA A 55 8.47 7.66 2.63
CA ALA A 55 8.63 8.66 1.58
C ALA A 55 8.85 10.07 2.15
N ILE A 56 8.02 10.46 3.13
CA ILE A 56 8.10 11.75 3.81
C ILE A 56 9.45 11.87 4.55
N PHE A 57 9.83 10.85 5.31
CA PHE A 57 11.10 10.83 6.04
C PHE A 57 12.31 11.01 5.11
N LEU A 58 12.34 10.29 3.98
CA LEU A 58 13.42 10.39 2.99
C LEU A 58 13.47 11.77 2.31
N ILE A 59 12.32 12.41 2.07
CA ILE A 59 12.26 13.80 1.59
C ILE A 59 12.84 14.75 2.65
N LEU A 60 12.45 14.60 3.91
CA LEU A 60 12.90 15.48 4.99
C LEU A 60 14.41 15.43 5.18
N ILE A 61 15.02 14.23 5.17
CA ILE A 61 16.48 14.09 5.21
C ILE A 61 17.12 14.75 3.98
N SER A 62 16.52 14.60 2.81
CA SER A 62 17.05 15.19 1.58
C SER A 62 16.98 16.72 1.53
N GLN A 63 16.15 17.36 2.35
CA GLN A 63 16.06 18.83 2.47
C GLN A 63 16.99 19.39 3.56
N SER A 64 17.48 18.54 4.47
CA SER A 64 18.37 18.91 5.57
C SER A 64 19.86 18.84 5.20
N SER A 65 20.20 18.44 3.97
CA SER A 65 21.57 18.35 3.43
C SER A 65 21.76 19.36 2.30
#